data_AF-A0A254QKE2-F1
#
_entry.id   AF-A0A254QKE2-F1
#
_cell.length_a   1.000
_cell.length_b   1.000
_cell.length_c   1.000
_cell.angle_alpha   90.00
_cell.angle_beta   90.00
_cell.angle_gamma   90.00
#
_symmetry.space_group_name_H-M   'P 1'
#
loop_
_entity.id
_entity.type
_entity.pdbx_description
1 polymer ?
#
loop_
_entity_poly.entity_id
_entity_poly.type
_entity_poly.pdbx_seq_one_letter_code
_entity_poly.pdbx_strand_id
1 'polypeptide(L)'
;MHIVVLTGAGISRESGLKTFRDDDGLWEGYSIEEVCTPRAFAEHPQRVLDFYNFRRKEVAQVEPNAAHFALAELGTHYTTSVITQNIDDLHERAGSHRVLH
;
A
#
# COMPACT_ATOMS: atom_id res chain seq x y z
N MET A 1 6.11 26.49 -5.00
CA MET A 1 6.92 25.29 -5.29
C MET A 1 5.98 24.09 -5.32
N HIS A 2 6.15 23.17 -6.27
CA HIS A 2 5.36 21.93 -6.35
C HIS A 2 6.28 20.76 -6.03
N ILE A 3 5.94 20.00 -4.99
CA ILE A 3 6.67 18.81 -4.55
C ILE A 3 5.91 17.57 -4.99
N VAL A 4 6.62 16.61 -5.60
CA VAL A 4 6.06 15.30 -5.94
C VAL A 4 6.84 14.24 -5.17
N VAL A 5 6.11 13.36 -4.49
CA VAL A 5 6.68 12.28 -3.67
C VAL A 5 6.23 10.94 -4.23
N LEU A 6 7.18 10.08 -4.60
CA LEU A 6 6.91 8.69 -4.97
C LEU A 6 7.06 7.80 -3.73
N THR A 7 6.01 7.05 -3.38
CA THR A 7 6.02 6.12 -2.25
C THR A 7 5.78 4.68 -2.72
N GLY A 8 6.14 3.73 -1.86
CA GLY A 8 5.90 2.30 -2.04
C GLY A 8 5.85 1.61 -0.69
N ALA A 9 5.73 0.27 -0.68
CA ALA A 9 5.30 -0.49 0.50
C ALA A 9 6.11 -0.22 1.78
N GLY A 10 7.39 0.16 1.65
CA GLY A 10 8.26 0.49 2.78
C GLY A 10 7.68 1.57 3.70
N ILE A 11 6.93 2.54 3.17
CA ILE A 11 6.31 3.60 4.00
C ILE A 11 5.24 3.05 4.95
N SER A 12 4.56 1.95 4.56
CA SER A 12 3.49 1.32 5.34
C SER A 12 4.02 0.25 6.31
N ARG A 13 5.32 -0.07 6.27
CA ARG A 13 5.92 -1.10 7.15
C ARG A 13 5.75 -0.76 8.63
N GLU A 14 5.99 0.48 9.01
CA GLU A 14 5.84 0.95 10.40
C GLU A 14 4.38 1.02 10.86
N SER A 15 3.43 0.95 9.93
CA SER A 15 2.00 0.79 10.24
C SER A 15 1.61 -0.67 10.50
N GLY A 16 2.54 -1.63 10.36
CA GLY A 16 2.28 -3.05 10.57
C GLY A 16 1.92 -3.84 9.32
N LEU A 17 1.99 -3.23 8.12
CA LEU A 17 1.77 -3.94 6.86
C LEU A 17 3.08 -4.57 6.37
N LYS A 18 3.01 -5.85 5.98
CA LYS A 18 4.15 -6.52 5.35
C LYS A 18 4.42 -5.94 3.96
N THR A 19 5.70 -5.79 3.65
CA THR A 19 6.16 -5.26 2.38
C THR A 19 6.20 -6.35 1.31
N PHE A 20 6.09 -5.95 0.04
CA PHE A 20 6.15 -6.82 -1.15
C PHE A 20 7.51 -7.53 -1.37
N ARG A 21 8.49 -7.36 -0.48
CA ARG A 21 9.81 -8.00 -0.51
C ARG A 21 10.25 -8.36 0.90
N ASP A 22 9.89 -9.56 1.33
CA ASP A 22 10.74 -10.29 2.26
C ASP A 22 11.71 -11.17 1.42
N ASP A 23 12.89 -11.48 1.98
CA ASP A 23 14.05 -12.04 1.24
C ASP A 23 13.80 -13.41 0.56
N ASP A 24 12.65 -14.03 0.82
CA ASP A 24 12.23 -15.34 0.30
C ASP A 24 11.34 -15.27 -0.95
N GLY A 25 10.97 -14.07 -1.40
CA GLY A 25 10.08 -13.88 -2.57
C GLY A 25 8.62 -14.22 -2.30
N LEU A 26 8.24 -14.41 -1.03
CA LEU A 26 6.88 -14.67 -0.62
C LEU A 26 6.21 -13.37 -0.13
N TRP A 27 4.92 -13.24 -0.40
CA TRP A 27 4.07 -12.23 0.21
C TRP A 27 2.97 -12.92 1.00
N GLU A 28 2.99 -12.78 2.33
CA GLU A 28 2.13 -13.54 3.25
C GLU A 28 2.23 -15.07 3.06
N GLY A 29 3.41 -15.58 2.68
CA GLY A 29 3.63 -17.01 2.45
C GLY A 29 3.17 -17.52 1.08
N TYR A 30 2.67 -16.65 0.19
CA TYR A 30 2.32 -16.98 -1.20
C TYR A 30 3.41 -16.50 -2.17
N SER A 31 3.67 -17.28 -3.22
CA SER A 31 4.41 -16.78 -4.37
C SER A 31 3.54 -15.75 -5.10
N ILE A 32 4.16 -14.65 -5.53
CA ILE A 32 3.48 -13.54 -6.22
C ILE A 32 2.74 -14.05 -7.48
N GLU A 33 3.35 -14.99 -8.19
CA GLU A 33 2.79 -15.59 -9.40
C GLU A 33 1.45 -16.28 -9.16
N GLU A 34 1.20 -16.78 -7.94
CA GLU A 34 -0.03 -17.49 -7.56
C GLU A 34 -1.18 -16.58 -7.16
N VAL A 35 -0.92 -15.32 -6.84
CA VAL A 35 -1.94 -14.42 -6.26
C VAL A 35 -2.04 -13.06 -6.94
N CYS A 36 -1.02 -12.60 -7.67
CA CYS A 36 -0.94 -11.25 -8.23
C CYS A 36 -0.83 -11.23 -9.76
N THR A 37 -1.40 -12.22 -10.46
CA THR A 37 -1.40 -12.24 -11.93
C THR A 37 -2.80 -12.47 -12.51
N PRO A 38 -3.11 -11.93 -13.71
CA PRO A 38 -4.37 -12.22 -14.39
C PRO A 38 -4.58 -13.73 -14.64
N ARG A 39 -3.49 -14.46 -14.93
CA ARG A 39 -3.51 -15.91 -15.10
C ARG A 39 -3.94 -16.62 -13.80
N ALA A 40 -3.34 -16.27 -12.67
CA ALA A 40 -3.71 -16.85 -11.38
C ALA A 40 -5.19 -16.61 -11.03
N PHE A 41 -5.71 -15.42 -11.34
CA PHE A 41 -7.13 -15.14 -11.14
C PHE A 41 -8.03 -15.96 -12.07
N ALA A 42 -7.63 -16.17 -13.33
CA ALA A 42 -8.37 -17.00 -14.27
C ALA A 42 -8.37 -18.49 -13.89
N GLU A 43 -7.24 -19.00 -13.41
CA GLU A 43 -7.07 -20.42 -13.03
C GLU A 43 -7.63 -20.73 -11.64
N HIS A 44 -7.44 -19.83 -10.67
CA HIS A 44 -7.76 -20.04 -9.25
C HIS A 44 -8.39 -18.79 -8.60
N PRO A 45 -9.57 -18.32 -9.07
CA PRO A 45 -10.16 -17.05 -8.63
C PRO A 45 -10.42 -17.00 -7.12
N GLN A 46 -10.90 -18.10 -6.52
CA GLN A 46 -11.19 -18.14 -5.09
C GLN A 46 -9.93 -17.91 -4.24
N ARG A 47 -8.79 -18.52 -4.61
CA ARG A 47 -7.51 -18.33 -3.90
C ARG A 47 -7.08 -16.86 -3.93
N VAL A 48 -7.14 -16.24 -5.11
CA VAL A 48 -6.80 -14.82 -5.27
C VAL A 48 -7.74 -13.93 -4.47
N LEU A 49 -9.05 -14.18 -4.52
CA LEU A 49 -10.04 -13.44 -3.75
C LEU A 49 -9.80 -13.59 -2.25
N ASP A 50 -9.52 -14.80 -1.75
CA ASP A 50 -9.23 -15.04 -0.33
C ASP A 50 -7.96 -14.33 0.12
N PHE A 51 -6.91 -14.33 -0.71
CA PHE A 51 -5.70 -13.56 -0.47
C PHE A 51 -5.99 -12.05 -0.33
N TYR A 52 -6.68 -11.45 -1.31
CA TYR A 52 -7.02 -10.02 -1.24
C TYR A 52 -8.06 -9.71 -0.16
N ASN A 53 -8.95 -10.64 0.20
CA ASN A 53 -9.86 -10.51 1.33
C ASN A 53 -9.09 -10.44 2.66
N PHE A 54 -8.08 -11.29 2.81
CA PHE A 54 -7.18 -11.26 3.97
C PHE A 54 -6.46 -9.91 4.04
N ARG A 55 -5.83 -9.47 2.95
CA ARG A 55 -5.12 -8.17 2.88
C ARG A 55 -6.04 -6.98 3.20
N ARG A 56 -7.29 -6.98 2.69
CA ARG A 56 -8.27 -5.93 3.04
C ARG A 56 -8.58 -5.87 4.53
N LYS A 57 -8.66 -7.02 5.21
CA LYS A 57 -8.87 -7.07 6.66
C LYS A 57 -7.66 -6.52 7.42
N GLU A 58 -6.44 -6.80 6.98
CA GLU A 58 -5.23 -6.26 7.60
C GLU A 58 -5.15 -4.73 7.47
N VAL A 59 -5.38 -4.20 6.26
CA VAL A 59 -5.36 -2.75 6.02
C VAL A 59 -6.40 -2.01 6.90
N ALA A 60 -7.58 -2.62 7.09
CA ALA A 60 -8.62 -2.08 7.94
C ALA A 60 -8.26 -2.03 9.44
N GLN A 61 -7.22 -2.75 9.89
CA GLN A 61 -6.81 -2.85 11.29
C GLN A 61 -5.59 -1.98 11.64
N VAL A 62 -4.89 -1.45 10.64
CA VAL A 62 -3.70 -0.62 10.83
C VAL A 62 -4.05 0.86 10.74
N GLU A 63 -3.21 1.73 11.31
CA GLU A 63 -3.33 3.19 11.24
C GLU A 63 -2.15 3.82 10.48
N PRO A 64 -2.31 5.02 9.91
CA PRO A 64 -1.19 5.75 9.33
C PRO A 64 -0.10 6.00 10.37
N ASN A 65 1.17 5.90 9.95
CA ASN A 65 2.31 6.21 10.80
C ASN A 65 2.82 7.65 10.58
N ALA A 66 3.88 8.02 11.32
CA ALA A 66 4.47 9.35 11.28
C ALA A 66 4.88 9.82 9.87
N ALA A 67 5.30 8.92 8.98
CA ALA A 67 5.68 9.29 7.62
C ALA A 67 4.47 9.74 6.79
N HIS A 68 3.32 9.09 6.95
CA HIS A 68 2.09 9.49 6.27
C HIS A 68 1.60 10.85 6.75
N PHE A 69 1.59 11.07 8.08
CA PHE A 69 1.20 12.35 8.66
C PHE A 69 2.15 13.48 8.24
N ALA A 70 3.46 13.22 8.16
CA ALA A 70 4.44 14.20 7.70
C ALA A 70 4.19 14.61 6.24
N LEU A 71 3.79 13.69 5.37
CA LEU A 71 3.45 14.01 3.98
C LEU A 71 2.14 14.79 3.86
N ALA A 72 1.14 14.47 4.69
CA ALA A 72 -0.09 15.25 4.78
C ALA A 72 0.19 16.68 5.27
N GLU A 73 1.01 16.83 6.33
CA GLU A 73 1.44 18.13 6.86
C GLU A 73 2.21 18.94 5.82
N LEU A 74 3.12 18.31 5.06
CA LEU A 74 3.84 18.97 3.96
C LEU A 74 2.88 19.57 2.93
N GLY A 75 1.74 18.93 2.68
CA GLY A 75 0.66 19.41 1.80
C GLY A 75 -0.03 20.68 2.29
N THR A 76 0.12 21.05 3.56
CA THR A 76 -0.40 22.32 4.12
C THR A 76 0.53 23.50 3.86
N HIS A 77 1.83 23.23 3.63
CA HIS A 77 2.86 24.25 3.40
C HIS A 77 3.18 24.44 1.91
N TYR A 78 3.05 23.38 1.12
CA TYR A 78 3.35 23.38 -0.31
C TYR A 78 2.28 22.63 -1.09
N THR A 79 2.20 22.92 -2.40
CA THR A 79 1.49 22.04 -3.31
C THR A 79 2.24 20.71 -3.38
N THR A 80 1.72 19.69 -2.69
CA THR A 80 2.32 18.35 -2.63
C THR A 80 1.43 17.34 -3.35
N SER A 81 2.02 16.52 -4.22
CA SER A 81 1.37 15.38 -4.86
C SER A 81 2.08 14.09 -4.43
N VAL A 82 1.32 13.12 -3.94
CA VAL A 82 1.84 11.78 -3.62
C VAL A 82 1.47 10.85 -4.77
N ILE A 83 2.47 10.24 -5.38
CA ILE A 83 2.29 9.12 -6.30
C ILE A 83 2.68 7.88 -5.51
N THR A 84 1.80 6.89 -5.40
CA THR A 84 2.05 5.71 -4.56
C THR A 84 1.90 4.43 -5.35
N GLN A 85 2.79 3.48 -5.11
CA GLN A 85 2.64 2.10 -5.58
C GLN A 85 1.81 1.25 -4.59
N ASN A 86 1.44 1.83 -3.45
CA ASN A 86 0.64 1.13 -2.45
C ASN A 86 -0.81 1.01 -2.92
N ILE A 87 -1.43 -0.08 -2.51
CA ILE A 87 -2.86 -0.34 -2.72
C ILE A 87 -3.67 -0.18 -1.42
N ASP A 88 -3.03 0.31 -0.36
CA ASP A 88 -3.67 0.74 0.90
C ASP A 88 -4.09 2.21 0.85
N ASP A 89 -4.88 2.67 1.82
CA ASP A 89 -5.45 4.03 1.90
C ASP A 89 -4.82 4.88 3.01
N LEU A 90 -3.59 4.55 3.44
CA LEU A 90 -2.98 5.19 4.62
C LEU A 90 -2.60 6.66 4.36
N HIS A 91 -2.33 7.05 3.11
CA HIS A 91 -2.09 8.45 2.75
C HIS A 91 -3.35 9.29 2.89
N GLU A 92 -4.47 8.78 2.39
CA GLU A 92 -5.80 9.41 2.46
C GLU A 92 -6.23 9.56 3.91
N ARG A 93 -6.10 8.47 4.70
CA ARG A 93 -6.44 8.47 6.13
C ARG A 93 -5.57 9.42 6.95
N ALA A 94 -4.30 9.63 6.56
CA ALA A 94 -3.43 10.63 7.17
C ALA A 94 -3.80 12.07 6.77
N GLY A 95 -4.65 12.27 5.77
CA GLY A 95 -5.10 13.59 5.30
C GLY A 95 -4.44 14.07 4.01
N SER A 96 -3.70 13.23 3.27
CA SER A 96 -3.17 13.60 1.96
C SER A 96 -4.32 13.76 0.94
N HIS A 97 -4.38 14.90 0.24
CA HIS A 97 -5.48 15.23 -0.68
C HIS A 97 -5.17 15.04 -2.17
N ARG A 98 -3.89 14.88 -2.55
CA ARG A 98 -3.44 14.75 -3.95
C ARG A 98 -2.66 13.46 -4.14
N VAL A 99 -3.35 12.34 -3.93
CA VAL A 99 -2.79 11.00 -4.06
C VAL A 99 -3.15 10.41 -5.43
N LEU A 100 -2.16 9.80 -6.08
CA LEU A 100 -2.32 9.00 -7.30
C LEU A 100 -1.81 7.59 -7.01
N HIS A 101 -2.67 6.60 -7.18
CA HIS A 101 -2.33 5.17 -7.15
C HIS A 101 -2.04 4.67 -8.57
#